data_AF-A0A0F4R0Z1-F1
#
_entry.id   AF-A0A0F4R0Z1-F1
#
_cell.length_a   1.000
_cell.length_b   1.000
_cell.length_c   1.000
_cell.angle_alpha   90.00
_cell.angle_beta   90.00
_cell.angle_gamma   90.00
#
_symmetry.space_group_name_H-M   'P 1'
#
loop_
_entity.id
_entity.type
_entity.pdbx_description
1 polymer ?
#
loop_
_entity_poly.entity_id
_entity_poly.type
_entity_poly.pdbx_seq_one_letter_code
_entity_poly.pdbx_strand_id
1 'polypeptide(L)'
;MKPILWIIVIAISGCGFFDNASDVCFSKTTHLNAFIKELDNRDIEHGIAKSNSDGMTCASVMGLSDSEYTEIKDKVFGEQPPVKFSMGWPIEAWAIVDGVKHPLDNSGRILKGLKARKIETRIITYFDQEYLVWNEKDDQIVRAIIENRI
;
A
#
# COMPACT_ATOMS: atom_id res chain seq x y z
N MET A 1 44.59 -38.34 42.45
CA MET A 1 44.57 -37.56 41.19
C MET A 1 43.12 -37.31 40.84
N LYS A 2 42.69 -36.05 40.84
CA LYS A 2 41.28 -35.62 40.73
C LYS A 2 40.98 -35.21 39.28
N PRO A 3 39.87 -35.63 38.66
CA PRO A 3 39.48 -35.13 37.35
C PRO A 3 38.90 -33.71 37.46
N ILE A 4 39.33 -32.85 36.54
CA ILE A 4 38.91 -31.47 36.39
C ILE A 4 37.54 -31.44 35.71
N LEU A 5 36.61 -30.76 36.38
CA LEU A 5 35.25 -30.45 35.97
C LEU A 5 35.30 -29.43 34.81
N TRP A 6 34.86 -29.82 33.61
CA TRP A 6 34.63 -28.87 32.52
C TRP A 6 33.22 -28.32 32.65
N ILE A 7 33.13 -27.10 33.19
CA ILE A 7 31.91 -26.28 33.11
C ILE A 7 31.85 -25.73 31.69
N ILE A 8 30.99 -26.33 30.85
CA ILE A 8 30.62 -25.73 29.57
C ILE A 8 29.56 -24.66 29.89
N VAL A 9 30.00 -23.40 29.91
CA VAL A 9 29.10 -22.25 29.87
C VAL A 9 28.55 -22.18 28.44
N ILE A 10 27.37 -22.75 28.22
CA ILE A 10 26.61 -22.47 27.00
C ILE A 10 25.90 -21.14 27.22
N ALA A 11 26.35 -20.13 26.49
CA ALA A 11 25.72 -18.83 26.41
C ALA A 11 24.26 -18.99 25.99
N ILE A 12 23.39 -18.37 26.77
CA ILE A 12 21.96 -18.26 26.51
C ILE A 12 21.81 -17.33 25.30
N SER A 13 21.73 -17.88 24.09
CA SER A 13 21.01 -17.19 23.01
C SER A 13 19.58 -17.67 23.10
N GLY A 14 18.75 -16.91 23.82
CA GLY A 14 17.33 -17.16 23.89
C GLY A 14 16.76 -17.19 22.47
N CYS A 15 16.43 -18.39 21.99
CA CYS A 15 15.37 -18.55 21.03
C CYS A 15 14.06 -18.18 21.75
N GLY A 16 13.86 -16.89 21.96
CA GLY A 16 12.52 -16.35 22.11
C GLY A 16 11.90 -16.49 20.74
N PHE A 17 11.07 -17.52 20.57
CA PHE A 17 10.09 -17.54 19.50
C PHE A 17 9.30 -16.23 19.63
N PHE A 18 9.55 -15.28 18.74
CA PHE A 18 8.69 -14.12 18.57
C PHE A 18 7.42 -14.62 17.87
N ASP A 19 6.49 -15.17 18.64
CA ASP A 19 5.25 -15.80 18.14
C ASP A 19 4.29 -14.82 17.43
N ASN A 20 4.65 -13.53 17.31
CA ASN A 20 3.82 -12.49 16.68
C ASN A 20 4.57 -11.64 15.63
N ALA A 21 5.56 -12.21 14.93
CA ALA A 21 6.17 -11.55 13.78
C ALA A 21 5.32 -11.79 12.52
N SER A 22 4.85 -10.72 11.87
CA SER A 22 4.15 -10.78 10.59
C SER A 22 5.01 -10.19 9.48
N ASP A 23 5.09 -10.89 8.37
CA ASP A 23 5.82 -10.42 7.19
C ASP A 23 4.96 -9.51 6.33
N VAL A 24 5.44 -8.30 6.09
CA VAL A 24 4.83 -7.32 5.20
C VAL A 24 5.70 -7.20 3.95
N CYS A 25 5.12 -7.51 2.78
CA CYS A 25 5.83 -7.57 1.51
C CYS A 25 5.33 -6.54 0.50
N PHE A 26 6.26 -5.89 -0.21
CA PHE A 26 5.95 -4.92 -1.26
C PHE A 26 6.76 -5.18 -2.54
N SER A 27 6.16 -4.88 -3.69
CA SER A 27 6.78 -5.05 -5.01
C SER A 27 7.83 -4.01 -5.35
N LYS A 28 7.82 -2.86 -4.66
CA LYS A 28 8.83 -1.80 -4.82
C LYS A 28 9.52 -1.56 -3.49
N THR A 29 10.85 -1.52 -3.51
CA THR A 29 11.68 -1.21 -2.34
C THR A 29 11.38 0.18 -1.77
N THR A 30 11.03 1.15 -2.61
CA THR A 30 10.62 2.49 -2.17
C THR A 30 9.39 2.45 -1.26
N HIS A 31 8.43 1.57 -1.55
CA HIS A 31 7.24 1.41 -0.72
C HIS A 31 7.60 0.80 0.63
N LEU A 32 8.41 -0.26 0.63
CA LEU A 32 8.90 -0.86 1.88
C LEU A 32 9.63 0.17 2.75
N ASN A 33 10.49 1.00 2.17
CA ASN A 33 11.22 2.03 2.91
C ASN A 33 10.28 3.09 3.52
N ALA A 34 9.23 3.49 2.80
CA ALA A 34 8.25 4.45 3.31
C ALA A 34 7.43 3.86 4.46
N PHE A 35 7.07 2.57 4.37
CA PHE A 35 6.40 1.83 5.44
C PHE A 35 7.29 1.70 6.68
N ILE A 36 8.56 1.30 6.50
CA ILE A 36 9.55 1.21 7.59
C ILE A 36 9.71 2.54 8.30
N LYS A 37 9.82 3.65 7.56
CA LYS A 37 9.94 4.97 8.17
C LYS A 37 8.76 5.29 9.09
N GLU A 38 7.55 4.82 8.77
CA GLU A 38 6.39 5.03 9.63
C GLU A 38 6.36 4.06 10.83
N LEU A 39 6.92 2.85 10.70
CA LEU A 39 7.18 1.98 11.86
C LEU A 39 8.19 2.62 12.81
N ASP A 40 9.28 3.18 12.29
CA ASP A 40 10.29 3.94 13.06
C ASP A 40 9.65 5.12 13.81
N ASN A 41 8.78 5.89 13.13
CA ASN A 41 8.09 7.03 13.75
C ASN A 41 7.17 6.63 14.92
N ARG A 42 6.77 5.35 14.99
CA ARG A 42 5.85 4.80 16.00
C ARG A 42 6.57 3.90 17.01
N ASP A 43 7.90 3.85 16.97
CA ASP A 43 8.74 2.97 17.80
C ASP A 43 8.33 1.48 17.70
N ILE A 44 7.88 1.03 16.51
CA ILE A 44 7.49 -0.36 16.25
C ILE A 44 8.71 -1.16 15.78
N GLU A 45 9.02 -2.24 16.51
CA GLU A 45 10.15 -3.11 16.22
C GLU A 45 9.95 -3.90 14.91
N HIS A 46 10.98 -3.91 14.07
CA HIS A 46 10.94 -4.58 12.77
C HIS A 46 12.34 -5.02 12.33
N GLY A 47 12.38 -6.11 11.55
CA GLY A 47 13.58 -6.64 10.90
C GLY A 47 13.40 -6.71 9.40
N ILE A 48 14.41 -6.31 8.62
CA ILE A 48 14.35 -6.34 7.15
C ILE A 48 15.05 -7.60 6.66
N ALA A 49 14.31 -8.50 6.02
CA ALA A 49 14.86 -9.63 5.28
C ALA A 49 14.71 -9.36 3.77
N LYS A 50 15.83 -9.29 3.04
CA LYS A 50 15.79 -9.18 1.58
C LYS A 50 15.61 -10.58 0.99
N SER A 51 14.54 -10.75 0.20
CA SER A 51 14.28 -11.81 -0.81
C SER A 51 13.20 -12.85 -0.45
N ASN A 52 12.10 -12.82 -1.21
CA ASN A 52 11.44 -14.03 -1.72
C ASN A 52 11.50 -14.01 -3.27
N SER A 53 11.40 -15.20 -3.88
CA SER A 53 11.66 -15.56 -5.28
C SER A 53 10.92 -14.76 -6.38
N ASP A 54 10.03 -13.86 -6.01
CA ASP A 54 9.03 -13.26 -6.91
C ASP A 54 9.22 -11.74 -7.08
N GLY A 55 10.39 -11.20 -6.74
CA GLY A 55 10.71 -9.77 -6.89
C GLY A 55 10.10 -8.87 -5.82
N MET A 56 9.56 -9.44 -4.74
CA MET A 56 9.04 -8.70 -3.59
C MET A 56 10.13 -8.47 -2.54
N THR A 57 10.11 -7.30 -1.89
CA THR A 57 10.93 -7.00 -0.71
C THR A 57 10.04 -6.99 0.54
N CYS A 58 10.44 -7.68 1.60
CA CYS A 58 9.63 -7.83 2.80
C CYS A 58 10.33 -7.28 4.05
N ALA A 59 9.55 -6.84 5.04
CA ALA A 59 9.99 -6.63 6.41
C ALA A 59 9.16 -7.51 7.34
N SER A 60 9.83 -8.12 8.31
CA SER A 60 9.19 -8.81 9.42
C SER A 60 8.91 -7.79 10.52
N VAL A 61 7.66 -7.65 10.94
CA VAL A 61 7.23 -6.65 11.90
C VAL A 61 6.67 -7.35 13.13
N MET A 62 7.07 -6.90 14.32
CA MET A 62 6.64 -7.49 15.57
C MET A 62 5.68 -6.56 16.32
N GLY A 63 4.58 -7.13 16.82
CA GLY A 63 3.61 -6.39 17.64
C GLY A 63 2.71 -5.42 16.86
N LEU A 64 2.66 -5.52 15.53
CA LEU A 64 1.78 -4.72 14.70
C LEU A 64 0.40 -5.39 14.59
N SER A 65 -0.65 -4.73 15.10
CA SER A 65 -2.03 -5.20 14.89
C SER A 65 -2.51 -4.96 13.45
N ASP A 66 -3.52 -5.72 13.00
CA ASP A 66 -4.14 -5.52 11.67
C ASP A 66 -4.66 -4.08 11.46
N SER A 67 -5.20 -3.46 12.52
CA SER A 67 -5.66 -2.07 12.48
C SER A 67 -4.52 -1.08 12.29
N GLU A 68 -3.41 -1.26 12.99
CA GLU A 68 -2.22 -0.39 12.85
C GLU A 68 -1.55 -0.61 11.50
N TYR A 69 -1.47 -1.86 11.04
CA TYR A 69 -0.99 -2.17 9.71
C TYR A 69 -1.80 -1.42 8.64
N THR A 70 -3.13 -1.49 8.73
CA THR A 70 -4.03 -0.81 7.80
C THR A 70 -3.85 0.70 7.88
N GLU A 71 -3.79 1.28 9.08
CA GLU A 71 -3.61 2.73 9.28
C GLU A 71 -2.27 3.22 8.71
N ILE A 72 -1.16 2.53 9.00
CA ILE A 72 0.17 2.87 8.49
C ILE A 72 0.19 2.74 6.97
N LYS A 73 -0.34 1.64 6.44
CA LYS A 73 -0.42 1.40 5.01
C LYS A 73 -1.25 2.48 4.30
N ASP A 74 -2.40 2.84 4.83
CA ASP A 74 -3.26 3.89 4.27
C ASP A 74 -2.61 5.27 4.39
N LYS A 75 -1.88 5.54 5.48
CA LYS A 75 -1.12 6.80 5.64
C LYS A 75 0.03 6.91 4.66
N VAL A 76 0.75 5.81 4.41
CA VAL A 76 1.94 5.79 3.57
C VAL A 76 1.59 5.70 2.09
N PHE A 77 0.57 4.91 1.72
CA PHE A 77 0.24 4.60 0.33
C PHE A 77 -1.10 5.17 -0.13
N GLY A 78 -1.86 5.78 0.77
CA GLY A 78 -3.24 6.20 0.53
C GLY A 78 -4.25 5.06 0.67
N GLU A 79 -5.54 5.43 0.71
CA GLU A 79 -6.66 4.54 0.97
C GLU A 79 -6.78 3.43 -0.09
N GLN A 80 -6.85 2.18 0.35
CA GLN A 80 -7.18 1.08 -0.58
C GLN A 80 -8.59 1.25 -1.14
N PRO A 81 -8.84 0.87 -2.42
CA PRO A 81 -10.19 0.82 -2.95
C PRO A 81 -11.04 -0.14 -2.10
N PRO A 82 -12.22 0.26 -1.61
CA PRO A 82 -13.09 -0.67 -0.90
C PRO A 82 -13.51 -1.80 -1.84
N VAL A 83 -13.72 -3.01 -1.29
CA VAL A 83 -13.89 -4.28 -2.04
C VAL A 83 -15.00 -4.26 -3.12
N LYS A 84 -15.94 -3.30 -3.06
CA LYS A 84 -17.08 -3.16 -3.98
C LYS A 84 -16.89 -2.09 -5.06
N PHE A 85 -15.69 -1.52 -5.16
CA PHE A 85 -15.37 -0.52 -6.17
C PHE A 85 -14.43 -1.10 -7.21
N SER A 86 -14.74 -0.82 -8.47
CA SER A 86 -13.79 -1.03 -9.56
C SER A 86 -12.79 0.12 -9.59
N MET A 87 -11.55 -0.23 -9.91
CA MET A 87 -10.43 0.69 -10.07
C MET A 87 -9.80 0.37 -11.42
N GLY A 88 -9.59 1.35 -12.28
CA GLY A 88 -9.09 1.04 -13.62
C GLY A 88 -8.26 2.11 -14.30
N TRP A 89 -8.19 3.32 -13.74
CA TRP A 89 -7.50 4.38 -14.45
C TRP A 89 -6.62 5.21 -13.51
N PRO A 90 -5.28 5.06 -13.58
CA PRO A 90 -4.40 6.08 -13.04
C PRO A 90 -4.71 7.36 -13.79
N ILE A 91 -5.14 8.37 -13.05
CA ILE A 91 -5.63 9.60 -13.62
C ILE A 91 -4.64 10.71 -13.30
N GLU A 92 -3.96 11.22 -14.31
CA GLU A 92 -3.42 12.58 -14.24
C GLU A 92 -4.61 13.51 -14.48
N ALA A 93 -5.47 13.60 -13.47
CA ALA A 93 -6.76 14.25 -13.61
C ALA A 93 -6.59 15.75 -13.77
N TRP A 94 -5.57 16.30 -13.13
CA TRP A 94 -5.42 17.71 -12.87
C TRP A 94 -4.00 18.17 -13.15
N ALA A 95 -3.86 19.28 -13.86
CA ALA A 95 -2.69 20.14 -13.77
C ALA A 95 -2.93 21.19 -12.68
N ILE A 96 -1.90 21.54 -11.93
CA ILE A 96 -1.94 22.68 -11.01
C ILE A 96 -1.28 23.87 -11.73
N VAL A 97 -2.07 24.88 -12.08
CA VAL A 97 -1.58 26.14 -12.66
C VAL A 97 -1.96 27.24 -11.69
N ASP A 98 -0.97 27.97 -11.18
CA ASP A 98 -1.17 29.05 -10.20
C ASP A 98 -1.99 28.64 -8.96
N GLY A 99 -1.82 27.40 -8.49
CA GLY A 99 -2.52 26.87 -7.32
C GLY A 99 -3.95 26.39 -7.58
N VAL A 100 -4.43 26.47 -8.83
CA VAL A 100 -5.77 26.02 -9.24
C VAL A 100 -5.66 24.67 -9.96
N LYS A 101 -6.54 23.72 -9.64
CA LYS A 101 -6.63 22.42 -10.32
C LYS A 101 -7.41 22.56 -11.63
N HIS A 102 -6.74 22.30 -12.75
CA HIS A 102 -7.30 22.30 -14.10
C HIS A 102 -7.37 20.87 -14.65
N PRO A 103 -8.52 20.39 -15.13
CA PRO A 103 -8.60 19.07 -15.70
C PRO A 103 -7.75 18.96 -16.97
N LEU A 104 -6.92 17.92 -17.11
CA LEU A 104 -6.24 17.64 -18.37
C LEU A 104 -7.26 17.15 -19.41
N ASP A 105 -7.09 17.51 -20.69
CA ASP A 105 -8.14 17.36 -21.73
C ASP A 105 -8.81 15.97 -21.77
N ASN A 106 -8.02 14.89 -21.75
CA ASN A 106 -8.55 13.53 -21.76
C ASN A 106 -9.30 13.18 -20.47
N SER A 107 -8.77 13.57 -19.32
CA SER A 107 -9.37 13.38 -18.00
C SER A 107 -10.65 14.19 -17.82
N GLY A 108 -10.65 15.45 -18.26
CA GLY A 108 -11.80 16.34 -18.22
C GLY A 108 -12.96 15.83 -19.07
N ARG A 109 -12.69 15.28 -20.26
CA ARG A 109 -13.69 14.64 -21.11
C ARG A 109 -14.33 13.43 -20.44
N ILE A 110 -13.52 12.55 -19.84
CA ILE A 110 -13.99 11.35 -19.14
C ILE A 110 -14.84 11.75 -17.92
N LEU A 111 -14.36 12.65 -17.07
CA LEU A 111 -15.11 13.14 -15.91
C LEU A 111 -16.44 13.80 -16.31
N LYS A 112 -16.47 14.55 -17.42
CA LYS A 112 -17.71 15.12 -17.97
C LYS A 112 -18.68 14.03 -18.43
N GLY A 113 -18.17 12.99 -19.12
CA GLY A 113 -18.96 11.85 -19.59
C GLY A 113 -19.57 11.02 -18.45
N LEU A 114 -18.84 10.87 -17.35
CA LEU A 114 -19.28 10.21 -16.13
C LEU A 114 -20.36 11.03 -15.41
N LYS A 115 -20.13 12.34 -15.25
CA LYS A 115 -21.09 13.27 -14.65
C LYS A 115 -22.40 13.34 -15.44
N ALA A 116 -22.33 13.36 -16.78
CA ALA A 116 -23.51 13.38 -17.64
C ALA A 116 -24.42 12.15 -17.46
N ARG A 117 -23.83 11.01 -17.07
CA ARG A 117 -24.55 9.75 -16.81
C ARG A 117 -24.87 9.53 -15.34
N LYS A 118 -24.63 10.51 -14.47
CA LYS A 118 -24.85 10.44 -13.02
C LYS A 118 -24.11 9.27 -12.36
N ILE A 119 -22.94 8.90 -12.89
CA ILE A 119 -22.08 7.89 -12.27
C ILE A 119 -21.32 8.55 -11.14
N GLU A 120 -21.48 8.01 -9.93
CA GLU A 120 -20.72 8.46 -8.76
C GLU A 120 -19.29 7.92 -8.85
N THR A 121 -18.33 8.84 -8.73
CA THR A 121 -16.91 8.51 -8.78
C THR A 121 -16.19 9.20 -7.63
N ARG A 122 -15.11 8.58 -7.14
CA ARG A 122 -14.19 9.19 -6.18
C ARG A 122 -12.77 9.10 -6.73
N ILE A 123 -11.92 10.00 -6.28
CA ILE A 123 -10.48 9.91 -6.51
C ILE A 123 -9.88 9.40 -5.20
N ILE A 124 -9.12 8.32 -5.28
CA ILE A 124 -8.32 7.81 -4.17
C ILE A 124 -6.85 7.89 -4.55
N THR A 125 -5.98 8.07 -3.58
CA THR A 125 -4.55 7.87 -3.78
C THR A 125 -4.24 6.44 -3.36
N TYR A 126 -3.57 5.68 -4.22
CA TYR A 126 -3.08 4.34 -3.92
C TYR A 126 -1.68 4.18 -4.51
N PHE A 127 -0.69 3.75 -3.72
CA PHE A 127 0.72 3.66 -4.14
C PHE A 127 1.25 4.93 -4.83
N ASP A 128 1.03 6.10 -4.21
CA ASP A 128 1.46 7.42 -4.72
C ASP A 128 0.85 7.82 -6.08
N GLN A 129 -0.19 7.12 -6.53
CA GLN A 129 -0.91 7.42 -7.76
C GLN A 129 -2.37 7.72 -7.46
N GLU A 130 -2.92 8.76 -8.10
CA GLU A 130 -4.35 9.03 -8.05
C GLU A 130 -5.08 8.06 -9.00
N TYR A 131 -6.09 7.38 -8.47
CA TYR A 131 -6.98 6.51 -9.23
C TYR A 131 -8.41 7.02 -9.16
N LEU A 132 -9.10 6.92 -10.29
CA LEU A 132 -10.54 7.05 -10.32
C LEU A 132 -11.17 5.71 -9.90
N VAL A 133 -12.07 5.76 -8.92
CA VAL A 133 -12.85 4.60 -8.47
C VAL A 133 -14.34 4.86 -8.65
N TRP A 134 -15.06 3.80 -8.99
CA TRP A 134 -16.51 3.82 -9.25
C TRP A 134 -17.15 2.53 -8.73
N ASN A 135 -18.47 2.56 -8.57
CA ASN A 135 -19.20 1.37 -8.14
C ASN A 135 -19.12 0.29 -9.22
N GLU A 136 -18.81 -0.96 -8.83
CA GLU A 136 -18.64 -2.08 -9.76
C GLU A 136 -19.83 -2.28 -10.71
N LYS A 137 -21.06 -1.98 -10.25
CA LYS A 137 -22.26 -2.05 -11.10
C LYS A 137 -22.19 -1.16 -12.36
N ASP A 138 -21.40 -0.10 -12.32
CA ASP A 138 -21.26 0.88 -13.38
C ASP A 138 -20.04 0.60 -14.30
N ASP A 139 -19.27 -0.47 -14.03
CA ASP A 139 -17.98 -0.74 -14.67
C ASP A 139 -18.04 -0.80 -16.20
N GLN A 140 -19.04 -1.47 -16.77
CA GLN A 140 -19.20 -1.54 -18.23
C GLN A 140 -19.41 -0.15 -18.85
N ILE A 141 -20.19 0.71 -18.19
CA ILE A 141 -20.49 2.05 -18.68
C ILE A 141 -19.24 2.93 -18.55
N VAL A 142 -18.53 2.84 -17.43
CA VAL A 142 -17.28 3.58 -17.21
C VAL A 142 -16.22 3.20 -18.24
N ARG A 143 -16.01 1.90 -18.48
CA ARG A 143 -15.07 1.42 -19.51
C ARG A 143 -15.43 1.95 -20.89
N ALA A 144 -16.70 1.93 -21.27
CA ALA A 144 -17.13 2.45 -22.55
C ALA A 144 -16.85 3.97 -22.71
N ILE A 145 -16.98 4.75 -21.63
CA ILE A 145 -16.61 6.18 -21.62
C ILE A 145 -15.09 6.35 -21.78
N ILE A 146 -14.30 5.60 -21.02
CA ILE A 146 -12.82 5.66 -21.04
C ILE A 146 -12.30 5.28 -22.43
N GLU A 147 -12.81 4.18 -22.99
CA GLU A 147 -12.41 3.65 -24.31
C GLU A 147 -12.96 4.45 -25.49
N ASN A 148 -13.70 5.53 -25.23
CA ASN A 148 -14.33 6.37 -26.26
C ASN A 148 -15.27 5.59 -27.20
N ARG A 149 -16.01 4.61 -26.66
CA ARG A 149 -16.95 3.76 -27.40
C ARG A 149 -18.40 4.28 -27.35
N ILE A 150 -18.61 5.54 -26.98
CA ILE A 150 -19.92 6.18 -26.84
C ILE A 150 -19.91 7.61 -27.36
#